data_AF-A0A644WTS6-F1
#
_entry.id   AF-A0A644WTS6-F1
#
_cell.length_a   1.000
_cell.length_b   1.000
_cell.length_c   1.000
_cell.angle_alpha   90.00
_cell.angle_beta   90.00
_cell.angle_gamma   90.00
#
_symmetry.space_group_name_H-M   'P 1'
#
loop_
_entity.id
_entity.type
_entity.pdbx_description
1 polymer ?
#
loop_
_entity_poly.entity_id
_entity_poly.type
_entity_poly.pdbx_seq_one_letter_code
_entity_poly.pdbx_strand_id
1 'polypeptide(L)'
;MNENQENAARQEEQGGQKPKKQMPVVVYLSILFLAAFALLLLSYFMQQRNNAEVLSGLKESVSAMQSVQSLETEKDTLETQNDSLQAQVDQLQSDLSSMTAQHNADNSEKDELAKQVQALDWLREIQELYGKKYYKAARAMIEEFENSGLDQSLPNQSLHAYGGDDTESPSERYESIVSALS
;
A
#
# COMPACT_ATOMS: atom_id res chain seq x y z
N MET A 1 54.17 -67.50 101.62
CA MET A 1 53.95 -66.16 102.16
C MET A 1 53.92 -65.21 100.97
N ASN A 2 52.86 -64.50 100.60
CA ASN A 2 51.52 -64.22 101.14
C ASN A 2 50.63 -63.95 99.90
N GLU A 3 49.41 -64.49 99.81
CA GLU A 3 48.17 -63.89 100.34
C GLU A 3 47.98 -62.42 99.95
N ASN A 4 47.07 -62.20 99.00
CA ASN A 4 45.92 -61.27 99.05
C ASN A 4 45.51 -60.96 97.60
N GLN A 5 44.38 -61.48 97.12
CA GLN A 5 43.05 -60.87 97.31
C GLN A 5 43.10 -59.35 97.22
N GLU A 6 42.66 -58.79 96.10
CA GLU A 6 41.49 -57.90 96.17
C GLU A 6 40.91 -57.57 94.79
N ASN A 7 39.58 -57.52 94.79
CA ASN A 7 38.73 -56.77 93.88
C ASN A 7 38.36 -57.42 92.54
N ALA A 8 37.48 -58.40 92.71
CA ALA A 8 36.31 -58.62 91.87
C ALA A 8 35.62 -57.32 91.43
N ALA A 9 35.26 -57.20 90.16
CA ALA A 9 33.93 -57.60 89.69
C ALA A 9 33.51 -56.82 88.42
N ARG A 10 33.06 -57.61 87.42
CA ARG A 10 32.26 -57.25 86.23
C ARG A 10 33.09 -56.69 85.06
N GLN A 11 33.00 -57.18 83.83
CA GLN A 11 31.84 -57.71 83.12
C GLN A 11 32.23 -58.84 82.17
N GLU A 12 31.25 -59.72 81.94
CA GLU A 12 31.31 -60.99 81.22
C GLU A 12 31.45 -60.82 79.70
N GLU A 13 31.92 -61.91 79.09
CA GLU A 13 31.65 -62.35 77.73
C GLU A 13 32.37 -61.64 76.57
N GLN A 14 33.61 -62.08 76.36
CA GLN A 14 34.12 -62.30 75.01
C GLN A 14 34.61 -63.74 74.88
N GLY A 15 34.13 -64.46 73.87
CA GLY A 15 34.92 -65.54 73.32
C GLY A 15 34.17 -66.72 72.71
N GLY A 16 33.77 -66.58 71.44
CA GLY A 16 33.66 -67.70 70.51
C GLY A 16 32.77 -67.37 69.31
N GLN A 17 33.09 -67.68 68.05
CA GLN A 17 34.27 -68.23 67.38
C GLN A 17 33.96 -68.19 65.86
N LYS A 18 34.98 -67.89 65.00
CA LYS A 18 35.14 -68.30 63.56
C LYS A 18 34.27 -67.59 62.48
N PRO A 19 34.58 -67.66 61.15
CA PRO A 19 35.72 -68.22 60.40
C PRO A 19 36.35 -67.27 59.31
N LYS A 20 37.30 -67.84 58.54
CA LYS A 20 38.26 -67.27 57.57
C LYS A 20 37.71 -66.49 56.34
N LYS A 21 38.17 -65.24 56.21
CA LYS A 21 38.74 -64.52 55.03
C LYS A 21 38.32 -65.00 53.61
N GLN A 22 37.17 -64.53 53.11
CA GLN A 22 36.87 -64.38 51.68
C GLN A 22 36.65 -62.90 51.34
N MET A 23 37.71 -62.12 51.15
CA MET A 23 37.61 -60.71 50.75
C MET A 23 38.76 -60.30 49.82
N PRO A 24 38.82 -60.82 48.59
CA PRO A 24 39.38 -59.99 47.50
C PRO A 24 38.38 -59.73 46.37
N VAL A 25 37.51 -60.69 46.03
CA VAL A 25 36.68 -60.62 44.81
C VAL A 25 35.57 -59.56 44.91
N VAL A 26 34.93 -59.43 46.06
CA VAL A 26 33.85 -58.44 46.28
C VAL A 26 34.37 -57.01 46.13
N VAL A 27 35.62 -56.73 46.56
CA VAL A 27 36.24 -55.41 46.43
C VAL A 27 36.51 -55.08 44.96
N TYR A 28 37.04 -56.02 44.18
CA TYR A 28 37.21 -55.84 42.73
C TYR A 28 35.87 -55.63 42.02
N LEU A 29 34.82 -56.36 42.39
CA LEU A 29 33.48 -56.19 41.82
C LEU A 29 32.89 -54.81 42.15
N SER A 30 33.14 -54.31 43.37
CA SER A 30 32.71 -52.99 43.83
C SER A 30 33.41 -51.87 43.07
N ILE A 31 34.73 -51.99 42.87
CA ILE A 31 35.54 -51.05 42.09
C ILE A 31 35.14 -51.08 40.61
N LEU A 32 34.89 -52.28 40.05
CA LEU A 32 34.43 -52.44 38.67
C LEU A 32 33.04 -51.81 38.47
N PHE A 33 32.13 -51.96 39.44
CA PHE A 33 30.82 -51.33 39.42
C PHE A 33 30.91 -49.80 39.52
N LEU A 34 31.76 -49.28 40.42
CA LEU A 34 32.03 -47.84 40.51
C LEU A 34 32.65 -47.30 39.22
N ALA A 35 33.60 -48.03 38.62
CA ALA A 35 34.24 -47.66 37.37
C ALA A 35 33.26 -47.67 36.20
N ALA A 36 32.40 -48.69 36.10
CA ALA A 36 31.34 -48.74 35.09
C ALA A 36 30.33 -47.59 35.27
N PHE A 37 29.95 -47.27 36.51
CA PHE A 37 29.06 -46.15 36.80
C PHE A 37 29.72 -44.80 36.47
N ALA A 38 31.01 -44.64 36.77
CA ALA A 38 31.80 -43.47 36.38
C ALA A 38 31.92 -43.34 34.85
N LEU A 39 32.10 -44.46 34.13
CA LEU A 39 32.10 -44.49 32.66
C LEU A 39 30.73 -44.15 32.08
N LEU A 40 29.64 -44.62 32.70
CA LEU A 40 28.28 -44.24 32.33
C LEU A 40 28.01 -42.75 32.58
N LEU A 41 28.51 -42.19 33.69
CA LEU A 41 28.42 -40.75 33.98
C LEU A 41 29.23 -39.92 32.98
N LEU A 42 30.44 -40.35 32.63
CA LEU A 42 31.28 -39.70 31.61
C LEU A 42 30.63 -39.75 30.22
N SER A 43 30.08 -40.91 29.84
CA SER A 43 29.35 -41.11 28.58
C SER A 43 28.10 -40.23 28.53
N TYR A 44 27.33 -40.20 29.62
CA TYR A 44 26.15 -39.34 29.76
C TYR A 44 26.51 -37.85 29.66
N PHE A 45 27.63 -37.43 30.26
CA PHE A 45 28.08 -36.03 30.20
C PHE A 45 28.55 -35.62 28.80
N MET A 46 29.23 -36.52 28.09
CA MET A 46 29.57 -36.30 26.68
C MET A 46 28.31 -36.24 25.82
N GLN A 47 27.33 -37.11 26.06
CA GLN A 47 26.08 -37.14 25.31
C GLN A 47 25.19 -35.92 25.61
N GLN A 48 25.18 -35.39 26.84
CA GLN A 48 24.43 -34.19 27.20
C GLN A 48 24.99 -32.92 26.55
N ARG A 49 26.33 -32.80 26.44
CA ARG A 49 26.97 -31.70 25.70
C ARG A 49 26.77 -31.83 24.20
N ASN A 50 26.97 -33.02 23.63
CA ASN A 50 26.80 -33.25 22.18
C ASN A 50 25.34 -33.07 21.74
N ASN A 51 24.38 -33.57 22.53
CA ASN A 51 22.96 -33.40 22.20
C ASN A 51 22.49 -31.94 22.35
N ALA A 52 23.04 -31.18 23.30
CA ALA A 52 22.71 -29.76 23.44
C ALA A 52 23.24 -28.90 22.28
N GLU A 53 24.44 -29.21 21.78
CA GLU A 53 25.07 -28.48 20.67
C GLU A 53 24.40 -28.79 19.32
N VAL A 54 24.08 -30.07 19.05
CA VAL A 54 23.31 -30.47 17.86
C VAL A 54 21.89 -29.90 17.90
N LEU A 55 21.22 -29.89 19.06
CA LEU A 55 19.88 -29.32 19.20
C LEU A 55 19.88 -27.78 19.12
N SER A 56 20.95 -27.12 19.61
CA SER A 56 21.14 -25.67 19.48
C SER A 56 21.38 -25.26 18.03
N GLY A 57 22.26 -25.98 17.31
CA GLY A 57 22.49 -25.75 15.88
C GLY A 57 21.26 -26.03 15.03
N LEU A 58 20.45 -27.05 15.38
CA LEU A 58 19.17 -27.29 14.71
C LEU A 58 18.16 -26.16 14.98
N LYS A 59 18.08 -25.66 16.23
CA LYS A 59 17.20 -24.53 16.58
C LYS A 59 17.60 -23.24 15.86
N GLU A 60 18.89 -22.97 15.75
CA GLU A 60 19.42 -21.80 15.05
C GLU A 60 19.18 -21.91 13.54
N SER A 61 19.36 -23.11 12.96
CA SER A 61 19.00 -23.38 11.56
C SER A 61 17.50 -23.25 11.29
N VAL A 62 16.65 -23.74 12.20
CA VAL A 62 15.18 -23.59 12.09
C VAL A 62 14.77 -22.12 12.26
N SER A 63 15.42 -21.38 13.17
CA SER A 63 15.18 -19.94 13.35
C SER A 63 15.65 -19.12 12.15
N ALA A 64 16.79 -19.45 11.55
CA ALA A 64 17.28 -18.80 10.33
C ALA A 64 16.35 -19.08 9.15
N MET A 65 15.88 -20.33 8.99
CA MET A 65 14.91 -20.69 7.96
C MET A 65 13.56 -20.00 8.18
N GLN A 66 13.07 -19.90 9.42
CA GLN A 66 11.86 -19.12 9.76
C GLN A 66 12.03 -17.63 9.45
N SER A 67 13.21 -17.06 9.69
CA SER A 67 13.51 -15.67 9.35
C SER A 67 13.54 -15.46 7.83
N VAL A 68 14.14 -16.37 7.06
CA VAL A 68 14.12 -16.32 5.60
C VAL A 68 12.70 -16.46 5.06
N GLN A 69 11.90 -17.39 5.59
CA GLN A 69 10.49 -17.55 5.22
C GLN A 69 9.68 -16.28 5.52
N SER A 70 9.95 -15.64 6.67
CA SER A 70 9.31 -14.37 7.05
C SER A 70 9.70 -13.25 6.09
N LEU A 71 10.98 -13.15 5.72
CA LEU A 71 11.48 -12.17 4.75
C LEU A 71 10.93 -12.41 3.35
N GLU A 72 10.80 -13.65 2.90
CA GLU A 72 10.15 -14.00 1.63
C GLU A 72 8.68 -13.59 1.64
N THR A 73 7.96 -13.89 2.72
CA THR A 73 6.55 -13.49 2.86
C THR A 73 6.38 -11.95 2.87
N GLU A 74 7.29 -11.24 3.54
CA GLU A 74 7.29 -9.78 3.56
C GLU A 74 7.63 -9.20 2.18
N LYS A 75 8.59 -9.79 1.47
CA LYS A 75 8.93 -9.43 0.09
C LYS A 75 7.73 -9.60 -0.85
N ASP A 76 7.06 -10.74 -0.80
CA ASP A 76 5.88 -11.02 -1.64
C ASP A 76 4.74 -10.05 -1.32
N THR A 77 4.58 -9.70 -0.04
CA THR A 77 3.59 -8.70 0.41
C THR A 77 3.94 -7.31 -0.13
N LEU A 78 5.21 -6.91 -0.05
CA LEU A 78 5.69 -5.63 -0.58
C LEU A 78 5.58 -5.56 -2.10
N GLU A 79 5.89 -6.64 -2.82
CA GLU A 79 5.69 -6.71 -4.28
C GLU A 79 4.21 -6.54 -4.63
N THR A 80 3.31 -7.24 -3.93
CA THR A 80 1.87 -7.09 -4.14
C THR A 80 1.38 -5.66 -3.86
N GLN A 81 1.89 -5.02 -2.81
CA GLN A 81 1.55 -3.62 -2.50
C GLN A 81 2.08 -2.67 -3.55
N ASN A 82 3.28 -2.90 -4.07
CA ASN A 82 3.89 -2.07 -5.10
C ASN A 82 3.10 -2.19 -6.42
N ASP A 83 2.72 -3.40 -6.81
CA ASP A 83 1.88 -3.63 -8.00
C ASP A 83 0.51 -2.94 -7.85
N SER A 84 -0.10 -3.02 -6.66
CA SER A 84 -1.37 -2.34 -6.35
C SER A 84 -1.23 -0.81 -6.38
N LEU A 85 -0.13 -0.27 -5.86
CA LEU A 85 0.15 1.17 -5.92
C LEU A 85 0.41 1.62 -7.35
N GLN A 86 1.16 0.85 -8.14
CA GLN A 86 1.41 1.15 -9.55
C GLN A 86 0.09 1.16 -10.34
N ALA A 87 -0.77 0.17 -10.15
CA ALA A 87 -2.09 0.14 -10.78
C ALA A 87 -2.96 1.35 -10.38
N GLN A 88 -2.89 1.79 -9.12
CA GLN A 88 -3.59 3.01 -8.68
C GLN A 88 -3.00 4.28 -9.32
N VAL A 89 -1.67 4.38 -9.44
CA VAL A 89 -1.02 5.49 -10.12
C VAL A 89 -1.43 5.56 -11.58
N ASP A 90 -1.42 4.43 -12.28
CA ASP A 90 -1.81 4.35 -13.69
C ASP A 90 -3.29 4.74 -13.88
N GLN A 91 -4.17 4.27 -12.99
CA GLN A 91 -5.58 4.65 -12.99
C GLN A 91 -5.76 6.15 -12.75
N LEU A 92 -5.10 6.72 -11.73
CA LEU A 92 -5.17 8.15 -11.42
C LEU A 92 -4.64 9.01 -12.57
N GLN A 93 -3.58 8.57 -13.26
CA GLN A 93 -3.07 9.25 -14.44
C GLN A 93 -4.07 9.23 -15.60
N SER A 94 -4.72 8.09 -15.83
CA SER A 94 -5.79 7.97 -16.83
C SER A 94 -6.96 8.89 -16.51
N ASP A 95 -7.42 8.90 -15.26
CA ASP A 95 -8.52 9.75 -14.79
C ASP A 95 -8.17 11.24 -14.95
N LEU A 96 -6.94 11.62 -14.57
CA LEU A 96 -6.47 13.00 -14.73
C LEU A 96 -6.42 13.43 -16.20
N SER A 97 -5.96 12.54 -17.10
CA SER A 97 -5.95 12.82 -18.53
C SER A 97 -7.36 13.01 -19.09
N SER A 98 -8.31 12.15 -18.68
CA SER A 98 -9.72 12.25 -19.06
C SER A 98 -10.34 13.56 -18.56
N MET A 99 -10.15 13.88 -17.28
CA MET A 99 -10.69 15.09 -16.67
C MET A 99 -10.09 16.36 -17.29
N THR A 100 -8.81 16.33 -17.65
CA THR A 100 -8.14 17.45 -18.35
C THR A 100 -8.72 17.63 -19.76
N ALA A 101 -8.93 16.54 -20.50
CA ALA A 101 -9.54 16.61 -21.83
C ALA A 101 -10.96 17.17 -21.77
N GLN A 102 -11.77 16.72 -20.79
CA GLN A 102 -13.12 17.21 -20.58
C GLN A 102 -13.12 18.70 -20.18
N HIS A 103 -12.27 19.11 -19.25
CA HIS A 103 -12.14 20.51 -18.86
C HIS A 103 -11.76 21.42 -20.03
N ASN A 104 -10.89 20.97 -20.94
CA ASN A 104 -10.51 21.73 -22.12
C ASN A 104 -11.67 21.84 -23.13
N ALA A 105 -12.44 20.76 -23.31
CA ALA A 105 -13.64 20.78 -24.14
C ALA A 105 -14.69 21.76 -23.57
N ASP A 106 -14.97 21.67 -22.27
CA ASP A 106 -15.91 22.55 -21.58
C ASP A 106 -15.49 24.02 -21.64
N ASN A 107 -14.19 24.32 -21.59
CA ASN A 107 -13.71 25.70 -21.72
C ASN A 107 -13.79 26.20 -23.15
N SER A 108 -13.52 25.34 -24.14
CA SER A 108 -13.69 25.69 -25.55
C SER A 108 -15.16 26.00 -25.87
N GLU A 109 -16.09 25.19 -25.36
CA GLU A 109 -17.53 25.44 -25.48
C GLU A 109 -17.95 26.75 -24.79
N LYS A 110 -17.44 27.03 -23.58
CA LYS A 110 -17.70 28.31 -22.91
C LYS A 110 -17.18 29.50 -23.70
N ASP A 111 -16.00 29.40 -24.30
CA ASP A 111 -15.40 30.46 -25.11
C ASP A 111 -16.21 30.70 -26.40
N GLU A 112 -16.69 29.64 -27.05
CA GLU A 112 -17.59 29.73 -28.21
C GLU A 112 -18.92 30.38 -27.82
N LEU A 113 -19.53 29.95 -26.71
CA LEU A 113 -20.76 30.55 -26.22
C LEU A 113 -20.59 32.02 -25.84
N ALA A 114 -19.45 32.39 -25.23
CA ALA A 114 -19.14 33.77 -24.90
C ALA A 114 -19.05 34.66 -26.16
N LYS A 115 -18.40 34.16 -27.22
CA LYS A 115 -18.36 34.84 -28.53
C LYS A 115 -19.76 34.96 -29.13
N GLN A 116 -20.57 33.92 -29.06
CA GLN A 116 -21.95 33.96 -29.55
C GLN A 116 -22.81 35.00 -28.82
N VAL A 117 -22.69 35.08 -27.49
CA VAL A 117 -23.38 36.11 -26.69
C VAL A 117 -22.93 37.51 -27.08
N GLN A 118 -21.62 37.72 -27.24
CA GLN A 118 -21.10 39.01 -27.73
C GLN A 118 -21.67 39.34 -29.11
N ALA A 119 -21.62 38.39 -30.05
CA ALA A 119 -22.15 38.58 -31.40
C ALA A 119 -23.64 38.95 -31.41
N LEU A 120 -24.45 38.32 -30.55
CA LEU A 120 -25.85 38.66 -30.39
C LEU A 120 -26.08 40.07 -29.82
N ASP A 121 -25.21 40.54 -28.92
CA ASP A 121 -25.31 41.91 -28.39
C ASP A 121 -24.96 42.96 -29.46
N TRP A 122 -23.91 42.71 -30.26
CA TRP A 122 -23.60 43.53 -31.44
C TRP A 122 -24.78 43.59 -32.42
N LEU A 123 -25.38 42.44 -32.74
CA LEU A 123 -26.56 42.38 -33.60
C LEU A 123 -27.73 43.20 -33.04
N ARG A 124 -27.98 43.11 -31.73
CA ARG A 124 -29.03 43.87 -31.04
C ARG A 124 -28.82 45.38 -31.20
N GLU A 125 -27.59 45.85 -31.03
CA GLU A 125 -27.25 47.27 -31.20
C GLU A 125 -27.41 47.74 -32.65
N ILE A 126 -26.95 46.95 -33.61
CA ILE A 126 -27.12 47.23 -35.05
C ILE A 126 -28.62 47.32 -35.41
N GLN A 127 -29.43 46.39 -34.90
CA GLN A 127 -30.89 46.40 -35.08
C GLN A 127 -31.54 47.66 -34.49
N GLU A 128 -31.10 48.10 -33.31
CA GLU A 128 -31.60 49.30 -32.66
C GLU A 128 -31.28 50.55 -33.48
N LEU A 129 -30.05 50.68 -33.98
CA LEU A 129 -29.62 51.79 -34.84
C LEU A 129 -30.38 51.80 -36.17
N TYR A 130 -30.58 50.62 -36.77
CA TYR A 130 -31.37 50.47 -37.98
C TYR A 130 -32.83 50.88 -37.77
N GLY A 131 -33.46 50.44 -36.67
CA GLY A 131 -34.83 50.83 -36.29
C GLY A 131 -34.98 52.33 -36.04
N LYS A 132 -33.95 52.98 -35.47
CA LYS A 132 -33.86 54.44 -35.30
C LYS A 132 -33.53 55.20 -36.60
N LYS A 133 -33.32 54.50 -37.72
CA LYS A 133 -32.92 55.04 -39.03
C LYS A 133 -31.55 55.74 -39.03
N TYR A 134 -30.67 55.39 -38.09
CA TYR A 134 -29.31 55.88 -38.02
C TYR A 134 -28.38 55.03 -38.89
N TYR A 135 -28.64 55.03 -40.21
CA TYR A 135 -27.97 54.15 -41.17
C TYR A 135 -26.44 54.36 -41.24
N LYS A 136 -25.95 55.59 -41.07
CA LYS A 136 -24.52 55.87 -41.04
C LYS A 136 -23.84 55.24 -39.81
N ALA A 137 -24.48 55.31 -38.65
CA ALA A 137 -23.96 54.70 -37.42
C ALA A 137 -24.04 53.17 -37.49
N ALA A 138 -25.14 52.62 -38.03
CA ALA A 138 -25.30 51.19 -38.24
C ALA A 138 -24.22 50.62 -39.18
N ARG A 139 -23.89 51.31 -40.28
CA ARG A 139 -22.81 50.91 -41.20
C ARG A 139 -21.44 50.88 -40.52
N ALA A 140 -21.12 51.90 -39.72
CA ALA A 140 -19.86 51.94 -38.98
C ALA A 140 -19.76 50.79 -37.96
N MET A 141 -20.87 50.49 -37.26
CA MET A 141 -20.92 49.40 -36.30
C MET A 141 -20.83 48.01 -36.96
N ILE A 142 -21.39 47.85 -38.16
CA ILE A 142 -21.24 46.63 -38.99
C ILE A 142 -19.76 46.43 -39.37
N GLU A 143 -19.08 47.49 -39.81
CA GLU A 143 -17.65 47.42 -40.16
C GLU A 143 -16.78 47.04 -38.94
N GLU A 144 -17.07 47.61 -37.76
CA GLU A 144 -16.40 47.23 -36.52
C GLU A 144 -16.69 45.78 -36.11
N PHE A 145 -17.92 45.32 -36.32
CA PHE A 145 -18.34 43.96 -36.04
C PHE A 145 -17.65 42.93 -36.95
N GLU A 146 -17.57 43.18 -38.25
CA GLU A 146 -16.84 42.32 -39.20
C GLU A 146 -15.33 42.29 -38.92
N ASN A 147 -14.74 43.45 -38.57
CA ASN A 147 -13.33 43.54 -38.19
C ASN A 147 -13.01 42.74 -36.92
N SER A 148 -13.99 42.53 -36.04
CA SER A 148 -13.82 41.73 -34.82
C SER A 148 -13.85 40.21 -35.09
N GLY A 149 -14.35 39.77 -36.24
CA GLY A 149 -14.55 38.35 -36.59
C GLY A 149 -15.62 37.63 -35.77
N LEU A 150 -16.41 38.37 -34.98
CA LEU A 150 -17.53 37.85 -34.18
C LEU A 150 -18.78 37.59 -35.04
N ASP A 151 -18.83 38.11 -36.27
CA ASP A 151 -19.89 37.89 -37.25
C ASP A 151 -20.14 36.40 -37.52
N GLN A 152 -19.07 35.62 -37.62
CA GLN A 152 -19.13 34.16 -37.83
C GLN A 152 -19.65 33.39 -36.60
N SER A 153 -19.70 34.02 -35.43
CA SER A 153 -20.20 33.42 -34.19
C SER A 153 -21.71 33.58 -34.02
N LEU A 154 -22.38 34.24 -34.97
CA LEU A 154 -23.84 34.35 -34.95
C LEU A 154 -24.51 32.99 -35.16
N PRO A 155 -25.57 32.68 -34.39
CA PRO A 155 -26.34 31.45 -34.61
C PRO A 155 -26.99 31.43 -36.00
N ASN A 156 -26.76 30.34 -36.74
CA ASN A 156 -27.40 30.06 -38.03
C ASN A 156 -28.77 29.38 -37.92
N GLN A 157 -29.22 29.13 -36.69
CA GLN A 157 -30.51 28.52 -36.41
C GLN A 157 -31.22 29.34 -35.35
N SER A 158 -32.53 29.45 -35.47
CA SER A 158 -33.34 29.99 -34.39
C SER A 158 -33.48 28.95 -33.28
N LEU A 159 -33.31 29.41 -32.03
CA LEU A 159 -33.55 28.60 -30.84
C LEU A 159 -35.05 28.44 -30.52
N HIS A 160 -35.93 29.20 -31.18
CA HIS A 160 -37.35 29.19 -30.89
C HIS A 160 -38.19 29.28 -32.17
N ALA A 161 -39.01 28.27 -32.44
CA ALA A 161 -40.03 28.32 -33.50
C ALA A 161 -41.34 28.90 -32.94
N TYR A 162 -41.90 29.91 -33.61
CA TYR A 162 -43.25 30.42 -33.30
C TYR A 162 -44.23 29.96 -34.38
N GLY A 163 -45.25 29.18 -34.00
CA GLY A 163 -46.32 28.77 -34.92
C GLY A 163 -45.96 27.63 -35.88
N GLY A 164 -44.80 26.98 -35.73
CA GLY A 164 -44.37 25.87 -36.59
C GLY A 164 -43.63 26.29 -37.86
N ASP A 165 -43.44 27.60 -38.06
CA ASP A 165 -42.56 28.15 -39.09
C ASP A 165 -41.16 28.41 -38.52
N ASP A 166 -40.14 28.21 -39.36
CA ASP A 166 -38.77 28.62 -39.09
C ASP A 166 -38.74 30.14 -38.96
N THR A 167 -38.55 30.64 -37.74
CA THR A 167 -38.32 32.05 -37.51
C THR A 167 -36.93 32.41 -38.03
N GLU A 168 -36.81 33.56 -38.69
CA GLU A 168 -35.55 34.13 -39.18
C GLU A 168 -34.44 34.01 -38.11
N SER A 169 -33.34 33.36 -38.47
CA SER A 169 -32.19 33.18 -37.58
C SER A 169 -31.45 34.50 -37.36
N PRO A 170 -30.70 34.63 -36.25
CA PRO A 170 -29.89 35.84 -36.00
C PRO A 170 -28.93 36.19 -37.13
N SER A 171 -28.29 35.20 -37.78
CA SER A 171 -27.38 35.45 -38.91
C SER A 171 -28.13 35.91 -40.16
N GLU A 172 -29.25 35.27 -40.53
CA GLU A 172 -30.09 35.71 -41.65
C GLU A 172 -30.59 37.15 -41.45
N ARG A 173 -30.98 37.48 -40.21
CA ARG A 173 -31.41 38.84 -39.87
C ARG A 173 -30.28 39.85 -40.00
N TYR A 174 -29.06 39.47 -39.63
CA TYR A 174 -27.88 40.31 -39.84
C TYR A 174 -27.65 40.58 -41.32
N GLU A 175 -27.64 39.53 -42.16
CA GLU A 175 -27.46 39.66 -43.62
C GLU A 175 -28.55 40.52 -44.29
N SER A 176 -29.80 40.40 -43.82
CA SER A 176 -30.92 41.23 -44.26
C SER A 176 -30.68 42.72 -43.98
N ILE A 177 -30.11 43.05 -42.81
CA ILE A 177 -29.76 44.44 -42.46
C ILE A 177 -28.56 44.93 -43.27
N VAL A 178 -27.52 44.11 -43.44
CA VAL A 178 -26.33 44.45 -44.23
C VAL A 178 -26.72 44.74 -45.68
N SER A 179 -27.53 43.89 -46.30
CA SER A 179 -28.01 44.07 -47.68
C SER A 179 -28.95 45.27 -47.84
N ALA A 180 -29.76 45.59 -46.83
CA ALA A 180 -30.57 46.81 -46.82
C ALA A 180 -29.72 48.08 -46.65
N LEU A 181 -28.54 47.94 -46.05
CA LEU A 181 -27.60 49.03 -45.79
C LEU A 181 -26.46 49.11 -46.80
N SER A 182 -26.30 48.19 -47.77
CA SER A 182 -25.33 48.32 -48.85
C SER A 182 -25.81 49.35 -49.88
#